data_AF-A0A1F7WZ32-F1
#
_entry.id   AF-A0A1F7WZ32-F1
#
_cell.length_a   1.000
_cell.length_b   1.000
_cell.length_c   1.000
_cell.angle_alpha   90.00
_cell.angle_beta   90.00
_cell.angle_gamma   90.00
#
_symmetry.space_group_name_H-M   'P 1'
#
loop_
_entity.id
_entity.type
_entity.pdbx_description
1 polymer ?
#
loop_
_entity_poly.entity_id
_entity_poly.type
_entity_poly.pdbx_seq_one_letter_code
_entity_poly.pdbx_strand_id
1 'polypeptide(L)'
;MLQKILLKKPYMAWYIKDIKSLSDKSALEHILAYGGWEDVMEAEKTIGIKKMKVIFKEICSKKRSNLKPRTVNYFKNYLDEYA
;
A
#
# COMPACT_ATOMS: atom_id res chain seq x y z
N MET A 1 -2.93 -10.77 2.77
CA MET A 1 -1.55 -11.15 3.20
C MET A 1 -0.78 -9.96 3.76
N LEU A 2 -0.99 -8.76 3.22
CA LEU A 2 -0.32 -7.52 3.64
C LEU A 2 -0.67 -7.06 5.07
N GLN A 3 -1.80 -7.51 5.61
CA GLN A 3 -2.25 -7.23 6.97
C GLN A 3 -1.19 -7.66 8.00
N LYS A 4 -0.37 -8.68 7.70
CA LYS A 4 0.74 -9.11 8.56
C LYS A 4 1.79 -8.01 8.76
N ILE A 5 2.06 -7.19 7.74
CA ILE A 5 2.98 -6.04 7.82
C ILE A 5 2.39 -4.98 8.76
N LEU A 6 1.09 -4.69 8.61
CA LEU A 6 0.39 -3.74 9.49
C LEU A 6 0.29 -4.23 10.94
N LEU A 7 0.14 -5.54 11.18
CA LEU A 7 0.13 -6.11 12.52
C LEU A 7 1.49 -5.95 13.23
N LYS A 8 2.61 -6.01 12.49
CA LYS A 8 3.95 -5.74 13.05
C LYS A 8 4.15 -4.24 13.34
N LYS A 9 3.48 -3.36 12.59
CA LYS A 9 3.60 -1.90 12.70
C LYS A 9 2.21 -1.24 12.82
N PRO A 10 1.54 -1.37 13.98
CA PRO A 10 0.15 -0.94 14.16
C PRO A 10 -0.08 0.55 13.94
N TYR A 11 0.95 1.38 14.13
CA TYR A 11 0.87 2.83 13.93
C TYR A 11 0.41 3.24 12.51
N MET A 12 0.64 2.40 11.50
CA MET A 12 0.18 2.67 10.13
C MET A 12 -1.35 2.60 9.97
N ALA A 13 -2.02 1.91 10.90
CA ALA A 13 -3.46 1.67 10.89
C ALA A 13 -4.08 1.95 12.27
N TRP A 14 -3.52 2.89 13.03
CA TRP A 14 -3.85 3.19 14.43
C TRP A 14 -5.33 3.48 14.72
N TYR A 15 -6.11 3.89 13.72
CA TYR A 15 -7.56 4.15 13.83
C TYR A 15 -8.45 2.95 13.47
N ILE A 16 -7.87 1.81 13.12
CA ILE A 16 -8.58 0.62 12.63
C ILE A 16 -8.63 -0.42 13.74
N LYS A 17 -9.86 -0.80 14.13
CA LYS A 17 -10.09 -1.78 15.21
C LYS A 17 -9.69 -3.20 14.81
N ASP A 18 -9.99 -3.60 13.57
CA ASP A 18 -9.65 -4.93 13.05
C ASP A 18 -8.77 -4.81 11.80
N ILE A 19 -7.45 -4.91 12.01
CA ILE A 19 -6.46 -4.88 10.92
C ILE A 19 -6.55 -6.16 10.08
N LYS A 20 -6.97 -7.28 10.65
CA LYS A 20 -7.02 -8.58 9.94
C LYS A 20 -8.13 -8.59 8.90
N SER A 21 -9.21 -7.84 9.13
CA SER A 21 -10.32 -7.72 8.18
C SER A 21 -10.05 -6.75 7.02
N LEU A 22 -8.91 -6.06 7.00
CA LEU A 22 -8.59 -5.13 5.91
C LEU A 22 -8.42 -5.85 4.58
N SER A 23 -8.94 -5.26 3.51
CA SER A 23 -8.61 -5.72 2.16
C SER A 23 -7.13 -5.48 1.84
N ASP A 24 -6.54 -6.28 0.95
CA ASP A 24 -5.17 -6.06 0.49
C ASP A 24 -5.00 -4.66 -0.13
N LYS A 25 -6.05 -4.11 -0.74
CA LYS A 25 -6.08 -2.74 -1.25
C LYS A 25 -5.91 -1.70 -0.14
N SER A 26 -6.72 -1.79 0.91
CA SER A 26 -6.61 -0.87 2.05
C SER A 26 -5.25 -1.04 2.70
N ALA A 27 -4.80 -2.28 2.90
CA ALA A 27 -3.52 -2.55 3.54
C ALA A 27 -2.35 -1.94 2.74
N LEU A 28 -2.34 -2.08 1.41
CA LEU A 28 -1.34 -1.46 0.56
C LEU A 28 -1.39 0.07 0.64
N GLU A 29 -2.58 0.67 0.65
CA GLU A 29 -2.75 2.12 0.80
C GLU A 29 -2.11 2.65 2.09
N HIS A 30 -2.26 1.93 3.21
CA HIS A 30 -1.61 2.27 4.47
C HIS A 30 -0.09 2.15 4.40
N ILE A 31 0.42 1.06 3.80
CA ILE A 31 1.86 0.83 3.65
C ILE A 31 2.48 1.94 2.79
N LEU A 32 1.85 2.32 1.67
CA LEU A 32 2.35 3.38 0.80
C LEU A 32 2.24 4.77 1.44
N ALA A 33 1.25 4.99 2.31
CA ALA A 33 1.04 6.29 2.97
C ALA A 33 1.94 6.52 4.19
N TYR A 34 2.14 5.49 5.00
CA TYR A 34 2.76 5.60 6.34
C TYR A 34 3.97 4.68 6.54
N GLY A 35 4.21 3.75 5.62
CA GLY A 35 5.33 2.82 5.68
C GLY A 35 6.65 3.40 5.21
N GLY A 36 7.74 2.71 5.56
CA GLY A 36 9.07 2.95 5.01
C GLY A 36 9.31 2.14 3.73
N TRP A 37 10.46 2.35 3.09
CA TRP A 37 10.82 1.61 1.86
C TRP A 37 10.89 0.09 2.07
N GLU A 38 11.38 -0.36 3.22
CA GLU A 38 11.44 -1.79 3.56
C GLU A 38 10.05 -2.43 3.60
N ASP A 39 9.04 -1.71 4.11
CA ASP A 39 7.65 -2.19 4.16
C ASP A 39 7.05 -2.33 2.77
N VAL A 40 7.39 -1.40 1.87
CA VAL A 40 7.00 -1.42 0.46
C VAL A 40 7.63 -2.62 -0.25
N MET A 41 8.92 -2.87 -0.03
CA MET A 41 9.63 -4.02 -0.57
C MET A 41 9.06 -5.35 -0.02
N GLU A 42 8.70 -5.41 1.26
CA GLU A 42 8.03 -6.58 1.85
C GLU A 42 6.64 -6.78 1.21
N ALA A 43 5.88 -5.70 0.99
CA ALA A 43 4.59 -5.76 0.30
C ALA A 43 4.74 -6.26 -1.13
N GLU A 44 5.69 -5.72 -1.90
CA GLU A 44 5.99 -6.12 -3.26
C GLU A 44 6.36 -7.61 -3.34
N LYS A 45 7.25 -8.08 -2.47
CA LYS A 45 7.61 -9.51 -2.38
C LYS A 45 6.40 -10.39 -2.03
N THR A 46 5.46 -9.88 -1.24
CA THR A 46 4.29 -10.63 -0.79
C THR A 46 3.24 -10.82 -1.87
N ILE A 47 2.96 -9.77 -2.67
CA ILE A 47 1.87 -9.81 -3.67
C ILE A 47 2.35 -9.85 -5.12
N GLY A 48 3.64 -9.57 -5.36
CA GLY A 48 4.24 -9.38 -6.67
C GLY A 48 4.01 -7.98 -7.24
N ILE A 49 4.99 -7.48 -7.98
CA ILE A 49 4.99 -6.10 -8.48
C ILE A 49 3.86 -5.81 -9.47
N LYS A 50 3.49 -6.77 -10.34
CA LYS A 50 2.37 -6.63 -11.28
C LYS A 50 1.04 -6.43 -10.56
N LYS A 51 0.79 -7.23 -9.51
CA LYS A 51 -0.43 -7.13 -8.70
C LYS A 51 -0.44 -5.83 -7.90
N MET A 52 0.73 -5.41 -7.39
CA MET A 52 0.90 -4.12 -6.72
C MET A 52 0.54 -2.95 -7.65
N LYS A 53 0.96 -2.97 -8.92
CA LYS A 53 0.58 -1.97 -9.94
C LYS A 53 -0.93 -1.91 -10.16
N VAL A 54 -1.60 -3.06 -10.28
CA VAL A 54 -3.06 -3.12 -10.44
C VAL A 54 -3.75 -2.48 -9.24
N ILE A 55 -3.44 -2.92 -8.02
CA ILE A 55 -4.06 -2.39 -6.80
C ILE A 55 -3.77 -0.89 -6.65
N PHE A 56 -2.54 -0.45 -6.92
CA PHE A 56 -2.15 0.96 -6.88
C PHE A 56 -2.99 1.81 -7.84
N LYS A 57 -3.20 1.36 -9.08
CA LYS A 57 -4.06 2.05 -10.05
C LYS A 57 -5.50 2.14 -9.55
N GLU A 58 -6.02 1.09 -8.94
CA GLU A 58 -7.36 1.12 -8.36
C GLU A 58 -7.48 2.02 -7.11
N ILE A 59 -6.40 2.24 -6.36
CA ILE A 59 -6.38 3.21 -5.25
C ILE A 59 -6.44 4.63 -5.83
N CYS A 60 -5.64 4.89 -6.87
CA CYS A 60 -5.56 6.20 -7.52
C CYS A 60 -6.86 6.57 -8.27
N SER A 61 -7.64 5.60 -8.74
CA SER A 61 -8.93 5.86 -9.41
C SER A 61 -10.07 6.23 -8.45
N LYS A 62 -9.89 6.08 -7.13
CA LYS A 62 -10.91 6.48 -6.16
C LYS A 62 -10.99 8.00 -6.03
N LYS A 63 -12.22 8.50 -5.85
CA LYS A 63 -12.50 9.93 -5.56
C LYS A 63 -11.80 10.44 -4.29
N ARG A 64 -11.57 9.56 -3.31
CA ARG A 64 -10.80 9.85 -2.08
C ARG A 64 -9.79 8.72 -1.88
N SER A 65 -8.52 9.09 -1.78
CA SER A 65 -7.43 8.22 -1.34
C SER A 65 -6.63 8.92 -0.23
N ASN A 66 -5.99 8.13 0.61
CA ASN A 66 -5.12 8.61 1.68
C ASN A 66 -3.69 8.92 1.18
N LEU A 67 -3.41 8.69 -0.10
CA LEU A 67 -2.11 8.95 -0.71
C LEU A 67 -1.95 10.43 -1.03
N LYS A 68 -0.83 11.02 -0.59
CA LYS A 68 -0.45 12.38 -0.96
C LYS A 68 -0.07 12.43 -2.45
N PRO A 69 -0.26 13.56 -3.16
CA PRO A 69 0.11 13.68 -4.58
C PRO A 69 1.57 13.28 -4.88
N ARG A 70 2.51 13.65 -3.98
CA ARG A 70 3.93 13.24 -4.09
C ARG A 70 4.12 11.72 -4.07
N THR A 71 3.37 11.04 -3.21
CA THR A 71 3.42 9.58 -3.03
C THR A 71 2.87 8.90 -4.28
N VAL A 72 1.75 9.41 -4.79
CA VAL A 72 1.17 8.94 -6.06
C VAL A 72 2.17 9.10 -7.20
N ASN A 73 2.79 10.28 -7.33
CA ASN A 73 3.74 10.53 -8.41
C ASN A 73 4.96 9.60 -8.34
N TYR A 74 5.55 9.45 -7.15
CA TYR A 74 6.69 8.55 -6.95
C TYR A 74 6.34 7.10 -7.31
N PHE A 75 5.28 6.55 -6.73
CA PHE A 75 4.91 5.15 -6.95
C PHE A 75 4.36 4.90 -8.36
N LYS A 76 3.79 5.90 -9.01
CA LYS A 76 3.43 5.81 -10.43
C LYS A 76 4.69 5.58 -11.27
N ASN A 77 5.71 6.43 -11.12
CA ASN A 77 6.96 6.29 -11.88
C ASN A 77 7.69 4.98 -11.55
N TYR A 78 7.77 4.62 -10.27
CA TYR A 78 8.37 3.36 -9.82
C TYR A 78 7.68 2.14 -10.45
N LEU A 79 6.34 2.06 -10.36
CA LEU A 79 5.60 0.92 -10.89
C LEU A 79 5.50 0.93 -12.41
N ASP A 80 5.66 2.07 -13.07
CA ASP A 80 5.72 2.12 -14.54
C ASP A 80 7.06 1.58 -15.07
N GLU A 81 8.17 1.79 -14.35
CA GLU A 81 9.49 1.27 -14.72
C GLU A 81 9.64 -0.23 -14.42
N TYR A 82 9.25 -0.68 -13.22
CA TYR A 82 9.62 -2.01 -12.72
C TYR A 82 8.54 -3.10 -12.91
N ALA A 83 7.30 -2.75 -13.29
CA ALA A 83 6.16 -3.67 -13.24
C ALA A 83 5.42 -3.90 -14.57
#